data_AF-A0A2W6ZYT1-F1
#
_entry.id   AF-A0A2W6ZYT1-F1
#
_cell.length_a   1.000
_cell.length_b   1.000
_cell.length_c   1.000
_cell.angle_alpha   90.00
_cell.angle_beta   90.00
_cell.angle_gamma   90.00
#
_symmetry.space_group_name_H-M   'P 1'
#
loop_
_entity.id
_entity.type
_entity.pdbx_description
1 polymer ?
#
loop_
_entity_poly.entity_id
_entity_poly.type
_entity_poly.pdbx_seq_one_letter_code
_entity_poly.pdbx_strand_id
1 'polypeptide(L)'
;QLLAYVAAINLPQARVDRAAESIQNRFGFNAAAVTRDTFNANQNQWVSTLRQETGLADLSPEINRAEFSTVYPQRVCLTDSPGEINVGAVVNPDGSWRGEPALLRSSGYGVLDRKALQEIQRHRFAAAEGIRAYVLTIDTSVDYGDRPCLDPNPAS
;
A
#
# COMPACT_ATOMS: atom_id res chain seq x y z
N GLN A 1 -0.19 -18.19 19.46
CA GLN A 1 -0.43 -19.46 18.71
C GLN A 1 0.67 -19.80 17.70
N LEU A 2 1.43 -18.84 17.12
CA LEU A 2 2.57 -19.14 16.25
C LEU A 2 3.75 -19.80 16.99
N LEU A 3 4.13 -19.25 18.16
CA LEU A 3 5.21 -19.78 19.00
C LEU A 3 4.94 -21.21 19.49
N ALA A 4 3.68 -21.55 19.80
CA ALA A 4 3.28 -22.90 20.18
C ALA A 4 3.38 -23.90 19.00
N TYR A 5 3.05 -23.46 17.78
CA TYR A 5 3.22 -24.27 16.56
C TYR A 5 4.72 -24.50 16.27
N VAL A 6 5.56 -23.48 16.47
CA VAL A 6 7.01 -23.56 16.26
C VAL A 6 7.71 -24.44 17.31
N ALA A 7 7.25 -24.40 18.57
CA ALA A 7 7.76 -25.27 19.64
C ALA A 7 7.58 -26.76 19.32
N ALA A 8 6.53 -27.14 18.60
CA ALA A 8 6.29 -28.52 18.17
C ALA A 8 7.28 -29.02 17.10
N ILE A 9 8.04 -28.13 16.46
CA ILE A 9 8.95 -28.45 15.33
C ILE A 9 10.42 -28.57 15.80
N ASN A 10 10.70 -28.42 17.10
CA ASN A 10 12.07 -28.47 17.65
C ASN A 10 13.06 -27.54 16.89
N LEU A 11 12.59 -26.37 16.46
CA LEU A 11 13.43 -25.40 15.77
C LEU A 11 14.38 -24.73 16.77
N PRO A 12 15.67 -24.52 16.44
CA PRO A 12 16.57 -23.75 17.28
C PRO A 12 16.01 -22.35 17.55
N GLN A 13 16.07 -21.88 18.81
CA GLN A 13 15.49 -20.60 19.23
C GLN A 13 15.93 -19.42 18.34
N ALA A 14 17.22 -19.36 17.98
CA ALA A 14 17.76 -18.32 17.08
C ALA A 14 17.16 -18.33 15.65
N ARG A 15 16.52 -19.42 15.20
CA ARG A 15 15.75 -19.44 13.94
C ARG A 15 14.33 -18.92 14.17
N VAL A 16 13.75 -19.20 15.32
CA VAL A 16 12.43 -18.69 15.72
C VAL A 16 12.49 -17.16 15.85
N ASP A 17 13.50 -16.65 16.54
CA ASP A 17 13.65 -15.21 16.80
C ASP A 17 13.84 -14.43 15.48
N ARG A 18 14.69 -14.94 14.57
CA ARG A 18 14.86 -14.34 13.24
C ARG A 18 13.59 -14.36 12.40
N ALA A 19 12.79 -15.42 12.50
CA ALA A 19 11.50 -15.50 11.81
C ALA A 19 10.51 -14.48 12.38
N ALA A 20 10.46 -14.33 13.72
CA ALA A 20 9.61 -13.35 14.38
C ALA A 20 10.01 -11.91 14.00
N GLU A 21 11.31 -11.59 14.03
CA GLU A 21 11.84 -10.29 13.61
C GLU A 21 11.51 -10.01 12.13
N SER A 22 11.69 -10.99 11.24
CA SER A 22 11.33 -10.83 9.84
C SER A 22 9.83 -10.58 9.63
N ILE A 23 8.97 -11.18 10.46
CA ILE A 23 7.53 -10.96 10.41
C ILE A 23 7.20 -9.56 10.92
N GLN A 24 7.77 -9.14 12.04
CA GLN A 24 7.57 -7.80 12.61
C GLN A 24 8.03 -6.71 11.64
N ASN A 25 9.22 -6.86 11.03
CA ASN A 25 9.71 -5.91 10.03
C ASN A 25 8.82 -5.85 8.79
N ARG A 26 8.18 -6.97 8.43
CA ARG A 26 7.31 -7.07 7.25
C ARG A 26 5.91 -6.48 7.50
N PHE A 27 5.37 -6.66 8.70
CA PHE A 27 4.01 -6.27 9.09
C PHE A 27 3.99 -5.17 10.16
N GLY A 28 5.06 -4.40 10.29
CA GLY A 28 5.12 -3.26 11.19
C GLY A 28 4.19 -2.15 10.71
N PHE A 29 3.30 -1.70 11.59
CA PHE A 29 2.36 -0.61 11.30
C PHE A 29 3.03 0.76 11.46
N ASN A 30 2.83 1.63 10.47
CA ASN A 30 3.27 3.03 10.52
C ASN A 30 2.05 3.97 10.61
N ALA A 31 1.70 4.36 11.83
CA ALA A 31 0.58 5.27 12.09
C ALA A 31 0.77 6.68 11.48
N ALA A 32 2.01 7.17 11.35
CA ALA A 32 2.25 8.48 10.75
C ALA A 32 1.89 8.47 9.24
N ALA A 33 2.15 7.35 8.56
CA ALA A 33 1.95 7.23 7.12
C ALA A 33 0.47 7.13 6.69
N VAL A 34 -0.44 6.82 7.63
CA VAL A 34 -1.89 6.75 7.37
C VAL A 34 -2.59 8.10 7.56
N THR A 35 -1.90 9.17 7.90
CA THR A 35 -2.56 10.46 8.24
C THR A 35 -2.97 11.27 7.01
N ARG A 36 -3.95 12.15 7.19
CA ARG A 36 -4.34 13.12 6.15
C ARG A 36 -3.25 14.15 5.90
N ASP A 37 -2.47 14.50 6.92
CA ASP A 37 -1.36 15.45 6.79
C ASP A 37 -0.24 14.88 5.91
N THR A 38 0.11 13.60 6.09
CA THR A 38 1.06 12.90 5.20
C THR A 38 0.54 12.87 3.77
N PHE A 39 -0.74 12.55 3.56
CA PHE A 39 -1.35 12.60 2.23
C PHE A 39 -1.21 13.98 1.58
N ASN A 40 -1.59 15.05 2.29
CA ASN A 40 -1.53 16.42 1.76
C ASN A 40 -0.08 16.83 1.44
N ALA A 41 0.87 16.51 2.32
CA ALA A 41 2.29 16.81 2.13
C ALA A 41 2.84 16.08 0.89
N ASN A 42 2.58 14.77 0.78
CA ASN A 42 3.05 13.96 -0.33
C ASN A 42 2.40 14.37 -1.65
N GLN A 43 1.10 14.68 -1.66
CA GLN A 43 0.42 15.16 -2.87
C GLN A 43 1.00 16.50 -3.34
N ASN A 44 1.23 17.45 -2.44
CA ASN A 44 1.82 18.74 -2.80
C ASN A 44 3.22 18.57 -3.39
N GLN A 45 4.04 17.71 -2.77
CA GLN A 45 5.37 17.40 -3.29
C GLN A 45 5.31 16.74 -4.67
N TRP A 46 4.46 15.73 -4.83
CA TRP A 46 4.27 15.01 -6.09
C TRP A 46 3.82 15.95 -7.22
N VAL A 47 2.83 16.80 -6.98
CA VAL A 47 2.36 17.79 -7.97
C VAL A 47 3.45 18.78 -8.35
N SER A 48 4.24 19.25 -7.38
CA SER A 48 5.37 20.13 -7.63
C SER A 48 6.40 19.47 -8.56
N THR A 49 6.79 18.22 -8.26
CA THR A 49 7.70 17.43 -9.10
C THR A 49 7.14 17.22 -10.50
N LEU A 50 5.87 16.84 -10.64
CA LEU A 50 5.25 16.64 -11.94
C LEU A 50 5.27 17.88 -12.83
N ARG A 51 5.01 19.06 -12.26
CA ARG A 51 5.04 20.31 -13.02
C ARG A 51 6.44 20.63 -13.51
N GLN A 52 7.46 20.37 -12.70
CA GLN A 52 8.87 20.56 -13.07
C GLN A 52 9.31 19.59 -14.18
N GLU A 53 8.89 18.32 -14.10
CA GLU A 53 9.30 17.29 -15.06
C GLU A 53 8.55 17.33 -16.39
N THR A 54 7.27 17.71 -16.38
CA THR A 54 6.43 17.72 -17.59
C THR A 54 6.34 19.09 -18.26
N GLY A 55 6.68 20.17 -17.54
CA GLY A 55 6.47 21.54 -18.00
C GLY A 55 5.00 21.98 -18.03
N LEU A 56 4.08 21.15 -17.55
CA LEU A 56 2.64 21.45 -17.51
C LEU A 56 2.31 22.21 -16.23
N ALA A 57 2.52 23.53 -16.23
CA ALA A 57 2.32 24.40 -15.06
C ALA A 57 0.90 24.30 -14.47
N ASP A 58 -0.11 24.12 -15.31
CA ASP A 58 -1.52 24.05 -14.92
C ASP A 58 -2.01 22.64 -14.62
N LEU A 59 -1.13 21.63 -14.61
CA LEU A 59 -1.51 20.27 -14.26
C LEU A 59 -2.03 20.24 -12.81
N SER A 60 -3.30 19.86 -12.67
CA SER A 60 -3.97 19.66 -11.39
C SER A 60 -4.52 18.24 -11.37
N PRO A 61 -4.16 17.41 -10.38
CA PRO A 61 -4.69 16.07 -10.28
C PRO A 61 -6.20 16.08 -10.04
N GLU A 62 -6.91 15.23 -10.77
CA GLU A 62 -8.33 14.99 -10.56
C GLU A 62 -8.54 13.77 -9.65
N ILE A 63 -9.60 13.77 -8.85
CA ILE A 63 -9.98 12.56 -8.11
C ILE A 63 -10.64 11.61 -9.09
N ASN A 64 -10.01 10.45 -9.31
CA ASN A 64 -10.65 9.37 -10.04
C ASN A 64 -11.47 8.53 -9.06
N ARG A 65 -12.79 8.47 -9.31
CA ARG A 65 -13.77 7.80 -8.45
C ARG A 65 -14.00 6.34 -8.80
N ALA A 66 -13.19 5.76 -9.69
CA ALA A 66 -13.20 4.32 -9.90
C ALA A 66 -12.84 3.63 -8.59
N GLU A 67 -13.63 2.61 -8.24
CA GLU A 67 -13.42 1.82 -7.04
C GLU A 67 -12.30 0.82 -7.31
N PHE A 68 -11.20 0.95 -6.57
CA PHE A 68 -10.12 -0.02 -6.57
C PHE A 68 -10.09 -0.71 -5.23
N SER A 69 -10.10 -2.03 -5.24
CA SER A 69 -9.92 -2.83 -4.05
C SER A 69 -8.86 -3.89 -4.26
N THR A 70 -8.14 -4.20 -3.20
CA THR A 70 -7.19 -5.32 -3.17
C THR A 70 -7.38 -6.14 -1.90
N VAL A 71 -7.24 -7.46 -2.05
CA VAL A 71 -7.31 -8.42 -0.95
C VAL A 71 -5.95 -9.05 -0.80
N TYR A 72 -5.31 -8.87 0.36
CA TYR A 72 -4.01 -9.45 0.67
C TYR A 72 -4.19 -10.72 1.49
N PRO A 73 -3.94 -11.93 0.93
CA PRO A 73 -4.03 -13.17 1.70
C PRO A 73 -2.84 -13.27 2.64
N GLN A 74 -3.09 -13.40 3.94
CA GLN A 74 -2.02 -13.55 4.92
C GLN A 74 -2.49 -14.17 6.23
N ARG A 75 -1.56 -14.78 6.95
CA ARG A 75 -1.89 -15.51 8.18
C ARG A 75 -1.53 -14.76 9.45
N VAL A 76 -0.78 -13.66 9.41
CA VAL A 76 -0.31 -12.96 10.62
C VAL A 76 -1.33 -11.93 11.05
N CYS A 77 -1.71 -11.86 12.33
CA CYS A 77 -2.62 -10.81 12.76
C CYS A 77 -1.99 -9.42 12.55
N LEU A 78 -2.73 -8.50 11.93
CA LEU A 78 -2.37 -7.08 11.92
C LEU A 78 -2.67 -6.47 13.30
N THR A 79 -1.81 -5.57 13.77
CA THR A 79 -2.03 -4.87 15.04
C THR A 79 -3.16 -3.85 14.95
N ASP A 80 -3.24 -3.19 13.79
CA ASP A 80 -4.22 -2.17 13.46
C ASP A 80 -4.88 -2.47 12.11
N SER A 81 -6.10 -1.98 11.93
CA SER A 81 -6.76 -2.06 10.63
C SER A 81 -5.99 -1.24 9.58
N PRO A 82 -5.77 -1.78 8.36
CA PRO A 82 -5.19 -1.02 7.27
C PRO A 82 -6.00 0.25 6.98
N GLY A 83 -5.29 1.36 6.75
CA GLY A 83 -5.89 2.56 6.19
C GLY A 83 -6.14 2.45 4.68
N GLU A 84 -6.87 3.41 4.13
CA GLU A 84 -6.96 3.61 2.68
C GLU A 84 -5.61 3.97 2.08
N ILE A 85 -5.32 3.44 0.90
CA ILE A 85 -4.14 3.82 0.12
C ILE A 85 -4.55 4.89 -0.87
N ASN A 86 -3.81 6.00 -0.93
CA ASN A 86 -3.97 6.98 -1.99
C ASN A 86 -2.74 6.97 -2.89
N VAL A 87 -2.97 6.91 -4.20
CA VAL A 87 -1.88 6.89 -5.18
C VAL A 87 -2.06 7.99 -6.23
N GLY A 88 -0.95 8.62 -6.59
CA GLY A 88 -0.85 9.56 -7.69
C GLY A 88 -0.55 8.80 -8.98
N ALA A 89 -1.36 9.02 -10.01
CA ALA A 89 -1.16 8.45 -11.34
C ALA A 89 -0.93 9.55 -12.36
N VAL A 90 0.02 9.33 -13.26
CA VAL A 90 0.21 10.14 -14.47
C VAL A 90 -0.13 9.28 -15.66
N VAL A 91 -0.90 9.83 -16.58
CA VAL A 91 -1.54 9.05 -17.65
C VAL A 91 -1.28 9.73 -18.99
N ASN A 92 -0.83 8.95 -19.97
CA ASN A 92 -0.65 9.40 -21.34
C ASN A 92 -2.02 9.55 -22.05
N PRO A 93 -2.10 10.29 -23.17
CA PRO A 93 -3.35 10.49 -23.91
C PRO A 93 -4.07 9.20 -24.31
N ASP A 94 -3.33 8.10 -24.49
CA ASP A 94 -3.87 6.78 -24.87
C ASP A 94 -4.45 5.98 -23.68
N GLY A 95 -4.42 6.55 -22.47
CA GLY A 95 -4.88 5.92 -21.23
C GLY A 95 -3.85 5.01 -20.56
N SER A 96 -2.61 4.94 -21.06
CA SER A 96 -1.52 4.18 -20.41
C SER A 96 -0.88 4.95 -19.26
N TRP A 97 -0.30 4.21 -18.31
CA TRP A 97 0.52 4.80 -17.25
C TRP A 97 1.76 5.49 -17.83
N ARG A 98 2.09 6.64 -17.25
CA ARG A 98 3.35 7.35 -17.47
C ARG A 98 4.20 7.21 -16.22
N GLY A 99 5.10 6.24 -16.23
CA GLY A 99 5.96 5.94 -15.08
C GLY A 99 5.24 5.14 -13.99
N GLU A 100 5.84 5.11 -12.80
CA GLU A 100 5.32 4.38 -11.65
C GLU A 100 4.30 5.21 -10.84
N PRO A 101 3.32 4.57 -10.18
CA PRO A 101 2.41 5.24 -9.28
C PRO A 101 3.16 5.83 -8.08
N ALA A 102 2.82 7.07 -7.72
CA ALA A 102 3.34 7.71 -6.51
C ALA A 102 2.48 7.30 -5.30
N LEU A 103 3.08 6.78 -4.24
CA LEU A 103 2.38 6.54 -2.98
C LEU A 103 2.16 7.86 -2.25
N LEU A 104 0.91 8.31 -2.14
CA LEU A 104 0.56 9.57 -1.47
C LEU A 104 0.16 9.31 -0.01
N ARG A 105 -0.59 8.23 0.24
CA ARG A 105 -0.97 7.77 1.58
C ARG A 105 -0.83 6.27 1.66
N SER A 106 -0.22 5.79 2.74
CA SER A 106 -0.02 4.37 3.00
C SER A 106 -1.23 3.77 3.72
N SER A 107 -1.43 2.47 3.55
CA SER A 107 -2.30 1.66 4.42
C SER A 107 -1.76 1.53 5.86
N GLY A 108 -0.53 1.98 6.09
CA GLY A 108 0.25 1.76 7.30
C GLY A 108 1.10 0.49 7.24
N TYR A 109 0.89 -0.37 6.24
CA TYR A 109 1.66 -1.60 6.04
C TYR A 109 2.32 -1.61 4.67
N GLY A 110 3.65 -1.53 4.63
CA GLY A 110 4.39 -1.47 3.37
C GLY A 110 4.19 -2.70 2.46
N VAL A 111 3.87 -3.87 3.01
CA VAL A 111 3.51 -5.06 2.20
C VAL A 111 2.20 -4.93 1.46
N LEU A 112 1.20 -4.31 2.08
CA LEU A 112 -0.11 -4.08 1.48
C LEU A 112 0.05 -3.02 0.39
N ASP A 113 0.78 -1.94 0.68
CA ASP A 113 1.06 -0.88 -0.29
C ASP A 113 1.74 -1.40 -1.54
N ARG A 114 2.79 -2.23 -1.39
CA ARG A 114 3.50 -2.79 -2.56
C ARG A 114 2.58 -3.66 -3.42
N LYS A 115 1.71 -4.48 -2.81
CA LYS A 115 0.76 -5.30 -3.57
C LYS A 115 -0.24 -4.40 -4.32
N ALA A 116 -0.80 -3.40 -3.64
CA ALA A 116 -1.73 -2.46 -4.23
C ALA A 116 -1.13 -1.71 -5.42
N LEU A 117 0.12 -1.22 -5.28
CA LEU A 117 0.85 -0.54 -6.35
C LEU A 117 1.14 -1.45 -7.55
N GLN A 118 1.44 -2.73 -7.32
CA GLN A 118 1.64 -3.70 -8.41
C GLN A 118 0.35 -4.05 -9.15
N GLU A 119 -0.78 -4.12 -8.44
CA GLU A 119 -2.08 -4.45 -9.03
C GLU A 119 -2.67 -3.25 -9.78
N ILE A 120 -2.59 -2.05 -9.21
CA ILE A 120 -3.15 -0.83 -9.83
C ILE A 120 -2.46 -0.49 -11.15
N GLN A 121 -1.17 -0.79 -11.30
CA GLN A 121 -0.43 -0.60 -12.56
C GLN A 121 -1.01 -1.39 -13.75
N ARG A 122 -1.84 -2.42 -13.51
CA ARG A 122 -2.51 -3.18 -14.58
C ARG A 122 -3.75 -2.46 -15.10
N HIS A 123 -4.25 -1.45 -14.38
CA HIS A 123 -5.38 -0.65 -14.81
C HIS A 123 -5.03 0.17 -16.06
N ARG A 124 -6.00 0.32 -16.96
CA ARG A 124 -5.93 1.24 -18.10
C ARG A 124 -7.00 2.30 -17.96
N PHE A 125 -6.61 3.55 -18.09
CA PHE A 125 -7.50 4.69 -17.99
C PHE A 125 -8.23 4.92 -19.32
N ALA A 126 -9.30 5.70 -19.28
CA ALA A 126 -9.91 6.22 -20.50
C ALA A 126 -8.91 7.14 -21.23
N ALA A 127 -8.89 7.04 -22.56
CA ALA A 127 -8.13 7.97 -23.38
C ALA A 127 -8.68 9.40 -23.19
N ALA A 128 -7.80 10.38 -23.25
CA ALA A 128 -8.13 11.79 -23.04
C ALA A 128 -7.24 12.68 -23.89
N GLU A 129 -7.63 13.95 -24.05
CA GLU A 129 -6.75 14.94 -24.64
C GLU A 129 -5.61 15.27 -23.67
N GLY A 130 -4.38 15.07 -24.14
CA GLY A 130 -3.17 15.40 -23.38
C GLY A 130 -2.89 14.46 -22.21
N ILE A 131 -1.88 14.84 -21.43
CA ILE A 131 -1.45 14.12 -20.23
C ILE A 131 -2.41 14.46 -19.10
N ARG A 132 -2.80 13.44 -18.32
CA ARG A 132 -3.67 13.60 -17.15
C ARG A 132 -2.94 13.18 -15.89
N ALA A 133 -3.33 13.79 -14.76
CA ALA A 133 -2.92 13.36 -13.44
C ALA A 133 -4.16 13.00 -12.62
N TYR A 134 -4.10 11.89 -11.88
CA TYR A 134 -5.19 11.45 -11.03
C TYR A 134 -4.71 11.14 -9.61
N VAL A 135 -5.58 11.37 -8.65
CA VAL A 135 -5.51 10.74 -7.33
C VAL A 135 -6.52 9.60 -7.31
N LEU A 136 -6.04 8.41 -6.99
CA LEU A 136 -6.83 7.19 -6.86
C LEU A 136 -6.87 6.79 -5.39
N THR A 137 -8.00 6.22 -4.96
CA THR A 137 -8.12 5.56 -3.65
C THR A 137 -8.21 4.06 -3.87
N ILE A 138 -7.45 3.29 -3.10
CA ILE A 138 -7.46 1.83 -3.12
C ILE A 138 -7.83 1.34 -1.73
N ASP A 139 -8.95 0.64 -1.65
CA ASP A 139 -9.38 -0.03 -0.44
C ASP A 139 -8.62 -1.33 -0.28
N THR A 140 -7.98 -1.51 0.87
CA THR A 140 -7.21 -2.73 1.15
C THR A 140 -7.87 -3.51 2.26
N SER A 141 -8.08 -4.79 1.99
CA SER A 141 -8.53 -5.76 2.99
C SER A 141 -7.55 -6.90 3.11
N VAL A 142 -7.62 -7.58 4.25
CA VAL A 142 -6.81 -8.76 4.53
C VAL A 142 -7.71 -9.98 4.60
N ASP A 143 -7.33 -11.02 3.87
CA ASP A 143 -7.93 -12.34 3.99
C ASP A 143 -7.06 -13.22 4.88
N TYR A 144 -7.58 -13.55 6.07
CA TYR A 144 -6.91 -14.45 7.01
C TYR A 144 -7.14 -15.93 6.70
N GLY A 145 -8.04 -16.27 5.77
CA GLY A 145 -8.51 -17.63 5.53
C GLY A 145 -9.39 -18.17 6.67
N ASP A 146 -9.73 -19.47 6.60
CA ASP A 146 -10.75 -20.08 7.47
C ASP A 146 -10.34 -20.32 8.93
N ARG A 147 -9.09 -19.99 9.28
CA ARG A 147 -8.56 -20.19 10.64
C ARG A 147 -8.25 -18.83 11.27
N PRO A 148 -8.27 -18.71 12.60
CA PRO A 148 -7.81 -17.50 13.28
C PRO A 148 -6.42 -17.07 12.78
N CYS A 149 -6.19 -15.77 12.66
CA CYS A 149 -4.86 -15.25 12.33
C CYS A 149 -3.86 -15.64 13.42
N LEU A 150 -2.59 -15.66 13.05
CA LEU A 150 -1.46 -16.06 13.87
C LEU A 150 -0.88 -14.81 14.49
N ASP A 151 -1.13 -14.63 15.79
CA ASP A 151 -0.52 -13.57 16.57
C ASP A 151 0.99 -13.82 16.71
N PRO A 152 1.85 -12.92 16.21
CA PRO A 152 3.29 -13.02 16.38
C PRO A 152 3.75 -12.73 17.83
N ASN A 153 2.93 -12.08 18.66
CA ASN A 153 3.21 -11.71 20.05
C ASN A 153 2.12 -12.25 21.03
N PRO A 154 2.00 -13.58 21.20
CA PRO A 154 0.89 -14.21 21.91
C PRO A 154 0.85 -14.03 23.44
N ALA A 155 1.68 -13.15 24.02
CA ALA A 155 1.89 -13.00 25.47
C ALA A 155 1.88 -11.53 25.93
N SER A 156 0.97 -10.72 25.35
CA SER A 156 0.57 -9.44 25.95
C SER A 156 -0.63 -9.66 26.87
#